data_AF-A0A833JAB3-F1
#
_entry.id   AF-A0A833JAB3-F1
#
_cell.length_a   1.000
_cell.length_b   1.000
_cell.length_c   1.000
_cell.angle_alpha   90.00
_cell.angle_beta   90.00
_cell.angle_gamma   90.00
#
_symmetry.space_group_name_H-M   'P 1'
#
loop_
_entity.id
_entity.type
_entity.pdbx_description
1 polymer ?
#
loop_
_entity_poly.entity_id
_entity_poly.type
_entity_poly.pdbx_seq_one_letter_code
_entity_poly.pdbx_strand_id
1 'polypeptide(L)'
;MNSIAIVLCIGIFLFIIQSIFIIFCLRWLASGKRKRDKEFAILDSERGQLIEMQSALSQEVQDAKKLANDTLNKLRIIGSEAHAEWEDVTKKINSVLLEVDKHSGIILEDNLSKLAMRSMSVEKIMKDAQLINEKIVENTRKAQKVLKLFDTNVPNEEIFKEIQSEKYFEAKKLLSEGVDASVVVKKLGLSMSEVVLLSAYI
;
A
#
# COMPACT_ATOMS: atom_id res chain seq x y z
N MET A 1 1.44 -22.21 -139.86
CA MET A 1 0.31 -22.47 -138.94
C MET A 1 0.71 -22.77 -137.49
N ASN A 2 2.00 -22.81 -137.11
CA ASN A 2 2.40 -23.21 -135.73
C ASN A 2 2.58 -22.05 -134.72
N SER A 3 2.80 -20.81 -135.16
CA SER A 3 3.11 -19.69 -134.24
C SER A 3 1.91 -19.24 -133.39
N ILE A 4 0.69 -19.34 -133.91
CA ILE A 4 -0.55 -18.94 -133.20
C ILE A 4 -0.84 -19.92 -132.04
N ALA A 5 -0.61 -21.22 -132.25
CA ALA A 5 -0.80 -22.24 -131.22
C ALA A 5 0.19 -22.09 -130.05
N ILE A 6 1.44 -21.71 -130.34
CA ILE A 6 2.47 -21.47 -129.31
C ILE A 6 2.12 -20.24 -128.46
N VAL A 7 1.68 -19.14 -129.08
CA VAL A 7 1.25 -17.93 -128.35
C VAL A 7 0.04 -18.20 -127.47
N LEU A 8 -0.93 -18.99 -127.94
CA LEU A 8 -2.08 -19.42 -127.13
C LEU A 8 -1.65 -20.32 -125.95
N CYS A 9 -0.72 -21.25 -126.15
CA CYS A 9 -0.20 -22.10 -125.07
C CYS A 9 0.54 -21.29 -123.99
N ILE A 10 1.36 -20.32 -124.40
CA ILE A 10 2.05 -19.41 -123.46
C ILE A 10 1.04 -18.54 -122.70
N GLY A 11 0.01 -18.02 -123.39
CA GLY A 11 -1.07 -17.26 -122.76
C GLY A 11 -1.86 -18.08 -121.73
N ILE A 12 -2.21 -19.33 -122.05
CA ILE A 12 -2.89 -20.25 -121.12
C ILE A 12 -1.99 -20.58 -119.92
N PHE A 13 -0.70 -20.84 -120.15
CA PHE A 13 0.24 -21.15 -119.08
C PHE A 13 0.42 -19.96 -118.12
N LEU A 14 0.56 -18.75 -118.64
CA LEU A 14 0.61 -17.51 -117.83
C LEU A 14 -0.70 -17.28 -117.08
N PHE A 15 -1.85 -17.54 -117.70
CA PHE A 15 -3.15 -17.43 -117.05
C PHE A 15 -3.31 -18.43 -115.89
N ILE A 16 -2.82 -19.66 -116.04
CA ILE A 16 -2.81 -20.67 -114.97
C ILE A 16 -1.92 -20.21 -113.81
N ILE A 17 -0.70 -19.71 -114.09
CA ILE A 17 0.21 -19.19 -113.06
C ILE A 17 -0.42 -18.01 -112.31
N GLN A 18 -1.02 -17.07 -113.04
CA GLN A 18 -1.67 -15.90 -112.45
C GLN A 18 -2.87 -16.31 -111.59
N SER A 19 -3.66 -17.30 -112.03
CA SER A 19 -4.80 -17.83 -111.25
C SER A 19 -4.34 -18.51 -109.96
N ILE A 20 -3.28 -19.32 -110.02
CA ILE A 20 -2.69 -19.97 -108.84
C ILE A 20 -2.15 -18.92 -107.86
N PHE A 21 -1.47 -17.89 -108.37
CA PHE A 21 -0.94 -16.80 -107.56
C PHE A 21 -2.05 -16.02 -106.85
N ILE A 22 -3.13 -15.68 -107.56
CA ILE A 22 -4.30 -14.99 -106.97
C ILE A 22 -4.95 -15.85 -105.88
N ILE A 23 -5.13 -17.15 -106.11
CA ILE A 23 -5.69 -18.07 -105.11
C ILE A 23 -4.80 -18.13 -103.87
N PHE A 24 -3.48 -18.18 -104.06
CA PHE A 24 -2.51 -18.18 -102.95
C PHE A 24 -2.58 -16.89 -102.13
N CYS A 25 -2.61 -15.72 -102.79
CA CYS A 25 -2.74 -14.42 -102.12
C CYS A 25 -4.07 -14.31 -101.34
N LEU A 26 -5.18 -14.75 -101.92
CA LEU A 26 -6.49 -14.76 -101.23
C LEU A 26 -6.48 -15.67 -100.00
N ARG A 27 -5.83 -16.84 -100.10
CA ARG A 27 -5.74 -17.79 -98.99
C ARG A 27 -4.83 -17.27 -97.87
N TRP A 28 -3.73 -16.60 -98.21
CA TRP A 28 -2.84 -15.95 -97.25
C TRP A 28 -3.52 -14.79 -96.50
N LEU A 29 -4.24 -13.93 -97.22
CA LEU A 29 -5.05 -12.85 -96.63
C LEU A 29 -6.14 -13.39 -95.68
N ALA A 30 -6.84 -14.45 -96.08
CA ALA A 30 -7.86 -15.09 -95.25
C ALA A 30 -7.26 -15.73 -93.98
N SER A 31 -6.06 -16.32 -94.09
CA SER A 31 -5.34 -16.91 -92.94
C SER A 31 -4.88 -15.84 -91.94
N GLY A 32 -4.35 -14.71 -92.42
CA GLY A 32 -3.95 -13.59 -91.57
C GLY A 32 -5.13 -12.94 -90.85
N LYS A 33 -6.29 -12.82 -91.52
CA LYS A 33 -7.53 -12.34 -90.90
C LYS A 33 -7.99 -13.26 -89.76
N ARG A 34 -8.05 -14.58 -89.99
CA ARG A 34 -8.44 -15.56 -88.95
C ARG A 34 -7.53 -15.56 -87.72
N LYS A 35 -6.22 -15.32 -87.89
CA LYS A 35 -5.29 -15.26 -86.74
C LYS A 35 -5.54 -14.02 -85.89
N ARG A 36 -5.70 -12.85 -86.53
CA ARG A 36 -6.03 -11.60 -85.84
C ARG A 36 -7.38 -11.67 -85.14
N ASP A 37 -8.40 -12.22 -85.77
CA ASP A 37 -9.74 -12.33 -85.18
C ASP A 37 -9.73 -13.21 -83.91
N LYS A 38 -8.89 -14.26 -83.87
CA LYS A 38 -8.69 -15.08 -82.66
C LYS A 38 -7.95 -14.32 -81.55
N GLU A 39 -6.91 -13.57 -81.90
CA GLU A 39 -6.16 -12.74 -80.93
C GLU A 39 -7.05 -11.63 -80.35
N PHE A 40 -7.90 -10.99 -81.17
CA PHE A 40 -8.89 -10.02 -80.69
C PHE A 40 -9.95 -10.65 -79.79
N ALA A 41 -10.44 -11.85 -80.13
CA ALA A 41 -11.40 -12.55 -79.27
C ALA A 41 -10.82 -12.91 -77.89
N ILE A 42 -9.55 -13.30 -77.83
CA ILE A 42 -8.85 -13.54 -76.55
C ILE A 42 -8.71 -12.22 -75.78
N LEU A 43 -8.27 -11.16 -76.44
CA LEU A 43 -8.04 -9.86 -75.83
C LEU A 43 -9.34 -9.22 -75.30
N ASP A 44 -10.47 -9.41 -75.99
CA ASP A 44 -11.79 -8.99 -75.50
C ASP A 44 -12.25 -9.83 -74.29
N SER A 45 -11.94 -11.13 -74.27
CA SER A 45 -12.24 -11.98 -73.10
C SER A 45 -11.41 -11.61 -71.87
N GLU A 46 -10.12 -11.28 -72.05
CA GLU A 46 -9.24 -10.80 -70.98
C GLU A 46 -9.68 -9.42 -70.46
N ARG A 47 -10.11 -8.52 -71.35
CA ARG A 47 -10.70 -7.23 -70.95
C ARG A 47 -11.98 -7.42 -70.15
N GLY A 48 -12.85 -8.35 -70.54
CA GLY A 48 -14.06 -8.70 -69.78
C GLY A 48 -13.72 -9.16 -68.36
N GLN A 49 -12.77 -10.09 -68.23
CA GLN A 49 -12.29 -10.58 -66.93
C GLN A 49 -11.66 -9.47 -66.07
N LEU A 50 -10.88 -8.57 -66.68
CA LEU A 50 -10.28 -7.43 -65.97
C LEU A 50 -11.34 -6.47 -65.44
N ILE A 51 -12.42 -6.22 -66.19
CA ILE A 51 -13.53 -5.37 -65.75
C ILE A 51 -14.27 -6.02 -64.59
N GLU A 52 -14.56 -7.33 -64.69
CA GLU A 52 -15.19 -8.09 -63.59
C GLU A 52 -14.31 -8.07 -62.33
N MET A 53 -13.01 -8.34 -62.47
CA MET A 53 -12.06 -8.32 -61.36
C MET A 53 -11.93 -6.92 -60.74
N GLN A 54 -11.93 -5.85 -61.56
CA GLN A 54 -11.91 -4.47 -61.06
C GLN A 54 -13.18 -4.15 -60.27
N SER A 55 -14.35 -4.59 -60.75
CA SER A 55 -15.63 -4.38 -60.05
C SER A 55 -15.68 -5.14 -58.72
N ALA A 56 -15.23 -6.39 -58.70
CA ALA A 56 -15.15 -7.21 -57.49
C ALA A 56 -14.20 -6.58 -56.46
N LEU A 57 -13.01 -6.15 -56.90
CA LEU A 57 -12.03 -5.49 -56.04
C LEU A 57 -12.56 -4.17 -55.49
N SER A 58 -13.26 -3.38 -56.31
CA SER A 58 -13.89 -2.13 -55.86
C SER A 58 -14.94 -2.40 -54.78
N GLN A 59 -15.72 -3.47 -54.92
CA GLN A 59 -16.72 -3.88 -53.94
C GLN A 59 -16.05 -4.31 -52.62
N GLU A 60 -15.02 -5.17 -52.68
CA GLU A 60 -14.28 -5.62 -51.49
C GLU A 60 -13.62 -4.45 -50.74
N VAL A 61 -13.05 -3.47 -51.46
CA VAL A 61 -12.49 -2.27 -50.84
C VAL A 61 -13.56 -1.43 -50.14
N GLN A 62 -14.76 -1.31 -50.73
CA GLN A 62 -15.87 -0.62 -50.09
C GLN A 62 -16.36 -1.35 -48.83
N ASP A 63 -16.47 -2.67 -48.88
CA ASP A 63 -16.89 -3.49 -47.74
C ASP A 63 -15.85 -3.43 -46.61
N ALA A 64 -14.55 -3.53 -46.94
CA ALA A 64 -13.47 -3.36 -45.99
C ALA A 64 -13.48 -1.96 -45.35
N LYS A 65 -13.73 -0.90 -46.13
CA LYS A 65 -13.87 0.46 -45.62
C LYS A 65 -15.05 0.60 -44.67
N LYS A 66 -16.19 -0.02 -45.00
CA LYS A 66 -17.38 -0.03 -44.15
C LYS A 66 -17.10 -0.74 -42.83
N LEU A 67 -16.51 -1.93 -42.89
CA LEU A 67 -16.12 -2.71 -41.71
C LEU A 67 -15.14 -1.94 -40.82
N ALA A 68 -14.14 -1.29 -41.41
CA ALA A 68 -13.17 -0.46 -40.69
C ALA A 68 -13.86 0.71 -39.98
N ASN A 69 -14.81 1.38 -40.64
CA ASN A 69 -15.54 2.49 -40.05
C ASN A 69 -16.46 2.02 -38.91
N ASP A 70 -17.13 0.89 -39.06
CA ASP A 70 -17.96 0.29 -38.01
C ASP A 70 -17.11 -0.13 -36.80
N THR A 71 -15.91 -0.68 -37.05
CA THR A 71 -14.95 -1.05 -36.00
C THR A 71 -14.43 0.17 -35.26
N LEU A 72 -14.09 1.24 -35.98
CA LEU A 72 -13.65 2.51 -35.38
C LEU A 72 -14.76 3.12 -34.51
N ASN A 73 -16.02 3.10 -34.98
CA ASN A 73 -17.15 3.58 -34.19
C ASN A 73 -17.35 2.77 -32.90
N LYS A 74 -17.23 1.44 -32.96
CA LYS A 74 -17.29 0.58 -31.76
C LYS A 74 -16.15 0.89 -30.79
N LEU A 75 -14.93 1.01 -31.28
CA LEU A 75 -13.76 1.37 -30.46
C LEU A 75 -13.94 2.74 -29.80
N ARG A 76 -14.52 3.71 -30.50
CA ARG A 76 -14.81 5.03 -29.94
C ARG A 76 -15.80 4.95 -28.78
N ILE A 77 -16.87 4.18 -28.93
CA ILE A 77 -17.89 3.99 -27.87
C ILE A 77 -17.24 3.33 -26.65
N ILE A 78 -16.52 2.21 -26.86
CA ILE A 78 -15.80 1.51 -25.78
C ILE A 78 -14.81 2.44 -25.08
N GLY A 79 -14.05 3.24 -25.85
CA GLY A 79 -13.12 4.21 -25.28
C GLY A 79 -13.80 5.27 -24.42
N SER A 80 -14.98 5.75 -24.84
CA SER A 80 -15.75 6.72 -24.05
C SER A 80 -16.37 6.11 -22.79
N GLU A 81 -16.87 4.88 -22.87
CA GLU A 81 -17.45 4.15 -21.74
C GLU A 81 -16.38 3.81 -20.70
N ALA A 82 -15.23 3.27 -21.15
CA ALA A 82 -14.09 3.01 -20.29
C ALA A 82 -13.61 4.30 -19.61
N HIS A 83 -13.55 5.43 -20.33
CA HIS A 83 -13.15 6.70 -19.71
C HIS A 83 -14.13 7.16 -18.62
N ALA A 84 -15.45 7.02 -18.85
CA ALA A 84 -16.46 7.35 -17.86
C ALA A 84 -16.38 6.44 -16.63
N GLU A 85 -16.18 5.13 -16.83
CA GLU A 85 -15.96 4.18 -15.73
C GLU A 85 -14.70 4.50 -14.93
N TRP A 86 -13.60 4.83 -15.60
CA TRP A 86 -12.35 5.24 -14.95
C TRP A 86 -12.53 6.50 -14.09
N GLU A 87 -13.30 7.48 -14.57
CA GLU A 87 -13.59 8.69 -13.81
C GLU A 87 -14.44 8.38 -12.57
N ASP A 88 -15.47 7.53 -12.70
CA ASP A 88 -16.32 7.10 -11.57
C ASP A 88 -15.52 6.31 -10.52
N VAL A 89 -14.69 5.36 -10.96
CA VAL A 89 -13.79 4.59 -10.07
C VAL A 89 -12.83 5.53 -9.34
N THR A 90 -12.25 6.52 -10.03
CA THR A 90 -11.34 7.50 -9.42
C THR A 90 -12.06 8.33 -8.35
N LYS A 91 -13.29 8.77 -8.61
CA LYS A 91 -14.11 9.51 -7.62
C LYS A 91 -14.43 8.64 -6.40
N LYS A 92 -14.80 7.38 -6.61
CA LYS A 92 -15.07 6.42 -5.51
C LYS A 92 -13.83 6.17 -4.65
N ILE A 93 -12.67 5.93 -5.28
CA ILE A 93 -11.41 5.73 -4.56
C ILE A 93 -11.09 6.97 -3.72
N ASN A 94 -11.18 8.17 -4.29
CA ASN A 94 -10.93 9.40 -3.53
C ASN A 94 -11.89 9.57 -2.35
N SER A 95 -13.18 9.27 -2.54
CA SER A 95 -14.17 9.31 -1.46
C SER A 95 -13.82 8.35 -0.32
N VAL A 96 -13.46 7.11 -0.65
CA VAL A 96 -13.09 6.09 0.34
C VAL A 96 -11.81 6.49 1.08
N LEU A 97 -10.81 7.01 0.37
CA LEU A 97 -9.56 7.46 0.99
C LEU A 97 -9.80 8.60 1.99
N LEU A 98 -10.66 9.58 1.65
CA LEU A 98 -11.04 10.67 2.56
C LEU A 98 -11.80 10.15 3.79
N GLU A 99 -12.67 9.16 3.62
CA GLU A 99 -13.40 8.55 4.74
C GLU A 99 -12.46 7.76 5.67
N VAL A 100 -11.55 6.96 5.10
CA VAL A 100 -10.54 6.22 5.85
C VAL A 100 -9.61 7.16 6.61
N ASP A 101 -9.16 8.26 5.99
CA ASP A 101 -8.32 9.27 6.64
C ASP A 101 -9.05 9.90 7.84
N LYS A 102 -10.30 10.33 7.63
CA LYS A 102 -11.14 10.90 8.69
C LYS A 102 -11.37 9.89 9.83
N HIS A 103 -11.71 8.65 9.52
CA HIS A 103 -11.96 7.62 10.53
C HIS A 103 -10.68 7.28 11.31
N SER A 104 -9.55 7.18 10.61
CA SER A 104 -8.24 6.95 11.23
C SER A 104 -7.85 8.11 12.15
N GLY A 105 -8.10 9.35 11.74
CA GLY A 105 -7.90 10.54 12.58
C GLY A 105 -8.68 10.47 13.89
N ILE A 106 -9.97 10.12 13.84
CA ILE A 106 -10.82 9.97 15.03
C ILE A 106 -10.29 8.88 15.97
N ILE A 107 -9.92 7.71 15.42
CA ILE A 107 -9.37 6.59 16.22
C ILE A 107 -8.05 6.99 16.87
N LEU A 108 -7.17 7.69 16.15
CA LEU A 108 -5.89 8.14 16.68
C LEU A 108 -6.08 9.17 17.81
N GLU A 109 -7.02 10.10 17.66
CA GLU A 109 -7.33 11.10 18.68
C GLU A 109 -7.93 10.46 19.95
N ASP A 110 -8.87 9.52 19.80
CA ASP A 110 -9.41 8.74 20.92
C ASP A 110 -8.30 7.94 21.64
N ASN A 111 -7.43 7.27 20.89
CA ASN A 111 -6.31 6.53 21.47
C ASN A 111 -5.31 7.43 22.19
N LEU A 112 -4.99 8.61 21.63
CA LEU A 112 -4.14 9.60 22.29
C LEU A 112 -4.76 10.09 23.60
N SER A 113 -6.06 10.37 23.62
CA SER A 113 -6.77 10.80 24.82
C SER A 113 -6.75 9.72 25.91
N LYS A 114 -6.98 8.45 25.55
CA LYS A 114 -6.89 7.30 26.46
C LYS A 114 -5.48 7.10 26.98
N LEU A 115 -4.47 7.27 26.13
CA LEU A 115 -3.08 7.17 26.52
C LEU A 115 -2.71 8.27 27.52
N ALA A 116 -3.13 9.51 27.28
CA ALA A 116 -2.91 10.63 28.19
C ALA A 116 -3.54 10.38 29.57
N MET A 117 -4.80 9.90 29.61
CA MET A 117 -5.45 9.54 30.88
C MET A 117 -4.72 8.41 31.62
N ARG A 118 -4.28 7.37 30.90
CA ARG A 118 -3.49 6.28 31.50
C ARG A 118 -2.15 6.78 32.03
N SER A 119 -1.47 7.65 31.28
CA SER A 119 -0.22 8.27 31.71
C SER A 119 -0.38 9.05 33.01
N MET A 120 -1.41 9.90 33.10
CA MET A 120 -1.72 10.64 34.33
C MET A 120 -2.05 9.70 35.51
N SER A 121 -2.81 8.64 35.26
CA SER A 121 -3.13 7.64 36.29
C SER A 121 -1.86 6.95 36.81
N VAL A 122 -0.94 6.60 35.92
CA VAL A 122 0.35 5.97 36.30
C VAL A 122 1.21 6.95 37.08
N GLU A 123 1.28 8.21 36.66
CA GLU A 123 2.04 9.25 37.39
C GLU A 123 1.51 9.43 38.82
N LYS A 124 0.18 9.42 38.99
CA LYS A 124 -0.44 9.45 40.31
C LYS A 124 -0.05 8.24 41.16
N ILE A 125 -0.15 7.03 40.61
CA ILE A 125 0.24 5.79 41.31
C ILE A 125 1.72 5.85 41.72
N MET A 126 2.60 6.36 40.86
CA MET A 126 4.03 6.51 41.19
C MET A 126 4.25 7.47 42.36
N LYS A 127 3.55 8.61 42.39
CA LYS A 127 3.62 9.56 43.52
C LYS A 127 3.10 8.93 44.81
N ASP A 128 1.98 8.23 44.76
CA ASP A 128 1.41 7.53 45.92
C ASP A 128 2.36 6.43 46.43
N ALA A 129 2.96 5.66 45.52
CA ALA A 129 3.96 4.64 45.86
C ALA A 129 5.22 5.25 46.49
N GLN A 130 5.67 6.41 46.01
CA GLN A 130 6.80 7.13 46.59
C GLN A 130 6.51 7.55 48.04
N LEU A 131 5.32 8.13 48.31
CA LEU A 131 4.89 8.50 49.66
C LEU A 131 4.80 7.29 50.60
N ILE A 132 4.29 6.16 50.10
CA ILE A 132 4.25 4.91 50.87
C ILE A 132 5.66 4.42 51.17
N ASN A 133 6.56 4.46 50.20
CA ASN A 133 7.94 4.02 50.38
C ASN A 133 8.68 4.88 51.43
N GLU A 134 8.49 6.20 51.40
CA GLU A 134 9.03 7.11 52.42
C GLU A 134 8.54 6.74 53.84
N LYS A 135 7.23 6.46 53.98
CA LYS A 135 6.65 6.00 55.26
C LYS A 135 7.20 4.65 55.70
N ILE A 136 7.41 3.71 54.77
CA ILE A 136 8.00 2.40 55.07
C ILE A 136 9.44 2.58 55.56
N VAL A 137 10.24 3.43 54.92
CA VAL A 137 11.61 3.72 55.36
C VAL A 137 11.62 4.33 56.76
N GLU A 138 10.73 5.29 57.03
CA GLU A 138 10.61 5.89 58.36
C GLU A 138 10.21 4.86 59.43
N ASN A 139 9.20 4.03 59.16
CA ASN A 139 8.74 2.99 60.07
C ASN A 139 9.79 1.90 60.28
N THR A 140 10.53 1.53 59.24
CA THR A 140 11.64 0.58 59.33
C THR A 140 12.75 1.12 60.23
N ARG A 141 13.10 2.41 60.12
CA ARG A 141 14.06 3.06 61.04
C ARG A 141 13.55 3.04 62.48
N LYS A 142 12.27 3.33 62.71
CA LYS A 142 11.66 3.25 64.06
C LYS A 142 11.70 1.82 64.60
N ALA A 143 11.32 0.83 63.79
CA ALA A 143 11.36 -0.58 64.17
C ALA A 143 12.78 -1.06 64.47
N GLN A 144 13.77 -0.65 63.67
CA GLN A 144 15.19 -0.92 63.93
C GLN A 144 15.66 -0.33 65.27
N LYS A 145 15.23 0.89 65.62
CA LYS A 145 15.52 1.49 66.93
C LYS A 145 14.90 0.68 68.07
N VAL A 146 13.67 0.21 67.91
CA VAL A 146 13.00 -0.64 68.91
C VAL A 146 13.68 -1.99 69.02
N LEU A 147 14.06 -2.62 67.90
CA LEU A 147 14.77 -3.91 67.90
C LEU A 147 16.11 -3.82 68.64
N LYS A 148 16.84 -2.71 68.55
CA LYS A 148 18.06 -2.49 69.34
C LYS A 148 17.82 -2.50 70.85
N LEU A 149 16.62 -2.19 71.32
CA LEU A 149 16.26 -2.25 72.75
C LEU A 149 16.12 -3.70 73.26
N PHE A 150 15.84 -4.65 72.36
CA PHE A 150 15.66 -6.06 72.68
C PHE A 150 16.86 -6.92 72.29
N ASP A 151 17.89 -6.31 71.69
CA ASP A 151 19.13 -6.99 71.35
C ASP A 151 19.99 -7.14 72.60
N THR A 152 20.06 -8.37 73.12
CA THR A 152 20.78 -8.75 74.35
C THR A 152 22.29 -8.53 74.29
N ASN A 153 22.85 -8.18 73.13
CA ASN A 153 24.27 -7.86 72.96
C ASN A 153 24.58 -6.35 73.06
N VAL A 154 23.57 -5.49 73.18
CA VAL A 154 23.77 -4.03 73.37
C VAL A 154 23.83 -3.74 74.87
N PRO A 155 24.93 -3.17 75.40
CA PRO A 155 25.02 -2.82 76.82
C PRO A 155 23.90 -1.84 77.20
N ASN A 156 23.16 -2.16 78.25
CA ASN A 156 22.07 -1.32 78.79
C ASN A 156 22.50 0.16 78.97
N GLU A 157 23.78 0.41 79.24
CA GLU A 157 24.34 1.75 79.44
C GLU A 157 24.27 2.66 78.20
N GLU A 158 24.35 2.13 76.97
CA GLU A 158 24.19 2.93 75.75
C GLU A 158 22.71 3.29 75.50
N ILE A 159 21.81 2.34 75.77
CA ILE A 159 20.35 2.52 75.70
C ILE A 159 19.88 3.57 76.73
N PHE A 160 20.41 3.50 77.96
CA PHE A 160 20.08 4.46 79.00
C PHE A 160 20.67 5.85 78.74
N LYS A 161 21.85 5.99 78.12
CA LYS A 161 22.40 7.30 77.73
C LYS A 161 21.56 8.02 76.67
N GLU A 162 20.93 7.30 75.75
CA GLU A 162 20.09 7.90 74.69
C GLU A 162 18.64 8.18 75.11
N ILE A 163 18.13 7.52 76.16
CA ILE A 163 16.79 7.74 76.74
C ILE A 163 16.82 8.73 77.92
N GLN A 164 17.97 8.92 78.56
CA GLN A 164 18.13 9.86 79.68
C GLN A 164 17.99 11.31 79.22
N SER A 165 16.79 11.85 79.36
CA SER A 165 16.63 13.30 79.53
C SER A 165 17.39 13.77 80.77
N GLU A 166 17.88 15.00 80.78
CA GLU A 166 18.61 15.62 81.91
C GLU A 166 17.88 15.43 83.26
N LYS A 167 16.54 15.41 83.22
CA LYS A 167 15.68 15.12 84.36
C LYS A 167 15.86 13.72 84.94
N TYR A 168 16.06 12.69 84.11
CA TYR A 168 16.25 11.32 84.61
C TYR A 168 17.64 11.12 85.23
N PHE A 169 18.65 11.82 84.71
CA PHE A 169 19.98 11.83 85.30
C PHE A 169 19.99 12.53 86.67
N GLU A 170 19.34 13.70 86.77
CA GLU A 170 19.19 14.43 88.03
C GLU A 170 18.33 13.63 89.04
N ALA A 171 17.28 12.95 88.58
CA ALA A 171 16.47 12.07 89.44
C ALA A 171 17.30 10.93 90.02
N LYS A 172 18.13 10.26 89.20
CA LYS A 172 19.02 9.19 89.66
C LYS A 172 20.03 9.70 90.69
N LYS A 173 20.61 10.87 90.47
CA LYS A 173 21.54 11.51 91.40
C LYS A 173 20.86 11.83 92.74
N LEU A 174 19.70 12.49 92.72
CA LEU A 174 18.96 12.84 93.94
C LEU A 174 18.52 11.59 94.73
N LEU A 175 18.10 10.53 94.04
CA LEU A 175 17.77 9.26 94.68
C LEU A 175 19.00 8.58 95.30
N SER A 176 20.16 8.61 94.62
CA SER A 176 21.42 8.08 95.17
C SER A 176 21.96 8.88 96.36
N GLU A 177 21.60 10.16 96.46
CA GLU A 177 21.90 11.03 97.60
C GLU A 177 20.91 10.85 98.77
N GLY A 178 19.95 9.92 98.66
CA GLY A 178 19.00 9.56 99.72
C GLY A 178 17.76 10.45 99.81
N VAL A 179 17.45 11.22 98.77
CA VAL A 179 16.24 12.05 98.72
C VAL A 179 15.01 11.20 98.43
N ASP A 180 13.94 11.38 99.21
CA ASP A 180 12.70 10.63 99.05
C ASP A 180 12.11 10.76 97.64
N ALA A 181 11.64 9.63 97.10
CA ALA A 181 11.05 9.54 95.76
C ALA A 181 9.91 10.54 95.53
N SER A 182 9.10 10.84 96.56
CA SER A 182 8.02 11.84 96.48
C SER A 182 8.53 13.28 96.27
N VAL A 183 9.73 13.58 96.75
CA VAL A 183 10.37 14.90 96.60
C VAL A 183 10.97 15.03 95.20
N VAL A 184 11.59 13.95 94.69
CA VAL A 184 12.14 13.89 93.33
C VAL A 184 11.04 14.04 92.27
N VAL A 185 9.89 13.39 92.46
CA VAL A 185 8.68 13.54 91.63
C VAL A 185 8.23 15.00 91.54
N LYS A 186 8.10 15.69 92.68
CA LYS A 186 7.65 17.09 92.72
C LYS A 186 8.68 18.05 92.11
N LYS A 187 9.96 17.78 92.29
CA LYS A 187 11.05 18.67 91.86
C LYS A 187 11.31 18.59 90.35
N LEU A 188 11.22 17.40 89.77
CA LEU A 188 11.57 17.16 88.36
C LEU A 188 10.34 16.99 87.46
N GLY A 189 9.14 16.91 88.05
CA GLY A 189 7.88 16.73 87.33
C GLY A 189 7.78 15.36 86.65
N LEU A 190 8.42 14.34 87.23
CA LEU A 190 8.36 12.95 86.78
C LEU A 190 7.18 12.22 87.46
N SER A 191 6.63 11.19 86.84
CA SER A 191 5.60 10.37 87.50
C SER A 191 6.21 9.51 88.62
N MET A 192 5.42 9.21 89.66
CA MET A 192 5.88 8.36 90.77
C MET A 192 6.33 6.98 90.29
N SER A 193 5.66 6.43 89.27
CA SER A 193 6.05 5.17 88.63
C SER A 193 7.45 5.22 88.00
N GLU A 194 7.80 6.31 87.32
CA GLU A 194 9.12 6.48 86.69
C GLU A 194 10.22 6.59 87.75
N VAL A 195 9.98 7.34 88.83
CA VAL A 195 10.96 7.52 89.91
C VAL A 195 11.18 6.24 90.71
N VAL A 196 10.12 5.44 90.94
CA VAL A 196 10.24 4.12 91.60
C VAL A 196 11.02 3.14 90.72
N LEU A 197 10.75 3.11 89.41
CA LEU A 197 11.52 2.29 88.46
C LEU A 197 12.99 2.67 88.47
N LEU A 198 13.33 3.96 88.51
CA LEU A 198 14.71 4.41 88.65
C LEU A 198 15.34 3.93 89.96
N SER A 199 14.62 4.02 91.09
CA SER A 199 15.14 3.57 92.39
C SER A 199 15.42 2.06 92.46
N ALA A 200 14.72 1.25 91.68
CA ALA A 200 14.93 -0.20 91.61
C ALA A 200 16.20 -0.60 90.82
N TYR A 201 16.79 0.34 90.07
CA TYR A 201 17.98 0.15 89.23
C TYR A 201 19.20 0.97 89.73
N ILE A 202 19.13 1.54 90.94
CA ILE A 202 20.24 2.17 91.67
C ILE A 202 20.78 1.15 92.66
#